data_AF-A0A4U2Y589-F1
#
_entry.id   AF-A0A4U2Y589-F1
#
_cell.length_a   1.000
_cell.length_b   1.000
_cell.length_c   1.000
_cell.angle_alpha   90.00
_cell.angle_beta   90.00
_cell.angle_gamma   90.00
#
_symmetry.space_group_name_H-M   'P 1'
#
loop_
_entity.id
_entity.type
_entity.pdbx_description
1 polymer ?
#
loop_
_entity_poly.entity_id
_entity_poly.type
_entity_poly.pdbx_seq_one_letter_code
_entity_poly.pdbx_strand_id
1 'polypeptide(L)' 'MNRIFLVFFVFMLLLSIGEFILKRKGMDGRQQRVIVIFYTLTIIFLFALQFQYYQVLPTSNFMNIFSPHVKRWMDQFV' A
#
# COMPACT_ATOMS: atom_id res chain seq x y z
N MET A 1 8.03 6.38 8.82
CA MET A 1 6.77 6.40 9.60
C MET A 1 6.67 5.12 10.42
N ASN A 2 6.05 5.16 11.60
CA ASN A 2 5.83 3.95 12.39
C ASN A 2 4.89 3.01 11.62
N ARG A 3 5.23 1.72 11.45
CA ARG A 3 4.46 0.78 10.60
C ARG A 3 2.98 0.69 11.02
N ILE A 4 2.73 0.80 12.32
CA ILE A 4 1.38 0.87 12.90
C ILE A 4 0.58 2.04 12.31
N PHE A 5 1.20 3.22 12.20
CA PHE A 5 0.55 4.40 11.64
C PHE A 5 0.19 4.22 10.16
N LEU A 6 1.02 3.51 9.39
CA LEU A 6 0.72 3.20 7.99
C LEU A 6 -0.47 2.26 7.86
N VAL A 7 -0.53 1.22 8.70
CA VAL A 7 -1.67 0.30 8.73
C VAL A 7 -2.95 1.06 9.07
N PHE A 8 -2.92 1.92 10.09
CA PHE A 8 -4.05 2.79 10.43
C PHE A 8 -4.45 3.72 9.27
N PHE A 9 -3.48 4.32 8.58
CA PHE A 9 -3.73 5.19 7.44
C PHE A 9 -4.42 4.44 6.28
N VAL A 10 -3.93 3.25 5.94
CA VAL A 10 -4.54 2.40 4.90
C VAL A 10 -5.97 2.01 5.30
N PHE A 11 -6.19 1.68 6.57
CA PHE A 11 -7.51 1.32 7.07
C PHE A 11 -8.49 2.50 7.00
N MET A 12 -8.05 3.69 7.41
CA MET A 12 -8.84 4.92 7.28
C MET A 12 -9.17 5.24 5.82
N LEU A 13 -8.21 5.05 4.91
CA LEU A 13 -8.41 5.28 3.48
C LEU A 13 -9.43 4.31 2.88
N LEU A 14 -9.42 3.03 3.28
CA LEU A 14 -10.45 2.07 2.87
C LEU A 14 -11.85 2.44 3.41
N LEU A 15 -11.93 2.88 4.67
CA LEU A 15 -13.19 3.35 5.25
C LEU A 15 -13.73 4.58 4.52
N SER A 16 -12.88 5.55 4.20
CA SER A 16 -13.31 6.77 3.50
C SER A 16 -13.74 6.49 2.06
N ILE A 17 -13.10 5.52 1.37
CA ILE A 17 -13.55 5.02 0.07
C ILE A 17 -14.92 4.34 0.19
N GLY A 18 -15.13 3.53 1.24
CA GLY A 18 -16.42 2.90 1.53
C GLY A 18 -17.54 3.92 1.73
N GLU A 19 -17.30 4.94 2.55
CA GLU A 19 -18.26 6.04 2.74
C GLU A 19 -18.54 6.80 1.44
N PHE A 20 -17.51 7.03 0.64
CA PHE A 20 -17.66 7.68 -0.65
C PHE A 20 -18.54 6.85 -1.61
N ILE A 21 -18.38 5.53 -1.64
CA ILE A 21 -19.23 4.64 -2.45
C ILE A 21 -20.69 4.65 -1.97
N LEU A 22 -20.94 4.82 -0.68
CA LEU A 22 -22.31 4.96 -0.16
C LEU A 22 -22.92 6.33 -0.49
N LYS A 23 -22.15 7.41 -0.33
CA LYS A 23 -22.62 8.80 -0.56
C LYS A 23 -22.67 9.22 -2.02
N ARG A 24 -21.97 8.52 -2.94
CA ARG A 24 -21.90 8.85 -4.37
C ARG A 24 -23.26 8.98 -5.06
N LYS A 25 -24.30 8.28 -4.58
CA LYS A 25 -25.64 8.28 -5.21
C LYS A 25 -26.36 9.64 -5.10
N GLY A 26 -25.98 10.48 -4.13
CA GLY A 26 -26.57 11.81 -3.92
C GLY A 26 -25.65 12.96 -4.32
N MET A 27 -24.49 12.70 -4.92
CA MET A 27 -23.51 13.73 -5.26
C MET A 27 -23.62 14.14 -6.73
N ASP A 28 -23.35 15.42 -6.99
CA ASP A 28 -23.22 15.92 -8.34
C ASP A 28 -22.04 15.24 -9.06
N GLY A 29 -22.23 14.86 -10.33
CA GLY A 29 -21.27 14.04 -11.09
C GLY A 29 -19.91 14.70 -11.25
N ARG A 30 -19.85 16.04 -11.22
CA ARG A 30 -18.59 16.81 -11.25
C ARG A 30 -17.82 16.65 -9.94
N GLN A 31 -18.49 16.71 -8.78
CA GLN A 31 -17.86 16.49 -7.47
C GLN A 31 -17.34 15.07 -7.33
N GLN A 32 -18.12 14.09 -7.81
CA GLN A 32 -17.72 12.69 -7.79
C GLN A 32 -16.40 12.47 -8.56
N ARG A 33 -16.25 13.06 -9.75
CA ARG A 33 -15.01 12.93 -10.55
C ARG A 33 -13.80 13.53 -9.82
N VAL A 34 -13.95 14.72 -9.24
CA VAL A 34 -12.86 15.37 -8.50
C VAL A 34 -12.38 14.49 -7.35
N ILE A 35 -13.31 13.94 -6.56
CA ILE A 35 -12.97 13.09 -5.41
C ILE A 35 -12.31 11.78 -5.85
N VAL A 36 -12.77 11.17 -6.95
CA VAL A 36 -12.13 9.97 -7.52
C VAL A 36 -10.68 10.25 -7.93
N ILE A 37 -10.41 11.41 -8.55
CA ILE A 37 -9.04 11.80 -8.92
C ILE A 37 -8.16 11.95 -7.68
N PHE A 38 -8.66 12.61 -6.63
CA PHE A 38 -7.92 12.77 -5.37
C PHE A 38 -7.61 11.44 -4.69
N TYR A 39 -8.57 10.50 -4.66
CA TYR A 39 -8.32 9.16 -4.12
C TYR A 39 -7.26 8.41 -4.92
N THR A 40 -7.34 8.47 -6.26
CA THR A 40 -6.36 7.84 -7.16
C THR A 40 -4.96 8.39 -6.92
N LEU A 41 -4.81 9.72 -6.84
CA LEU A 41 -3.54 10.37 -6.54
C LEU A 41 -2.99 9.95 -5.17
N THR A 42 -3.85 9.87 -4.15
CA THR A 42 -3.45 9.48 -2.80
C THR A 42 -2.87 8.06 -2.78
N ILE A 43 -3.48 7.12 -3.52
CA ILE A 43 -2.96 5.74 -3.64
C ILE A 43 -1.60 5.73 -4.34
N ILE A 44 -1.45 6.49 -5.43
CA ILE A 44 -0.17 6.58 -6.17
C ILE A 44 0.93 7.14 -5.28
N PHE A 45 0.68 8.23 -4.54
CA PHE A 45 1.65 8.80 -3.62
C PHE A 45 2.00 7.86 -2.47
N LEU A 46 1.03 7.10 -1.96
CA LEU A 46 1.28 6.09 -0.94
C LEU A 46 2.24 5.01 -1.46
N PHE A 47 2.02 4.53 -2.69
CA PHE A 47 2.92 3.59 -3.35
C PHE A 47 4.32 4.17 -3.55
N ALA A 48 4.43 5.42 -4.02
CA ALA A 48 5.71 6.09 -4.20
C ALA A 48 6.49 6.23 -2.89
N LEU A 49 5.81 6.58 -1.79
CA LEU A 49 6.41 6.65 -0.46
C LEU A 49 6.86 5.28 0.06
N GLN A 50 6.10 4.21 -0.20
CA GLN A 50 6.52 2.86 0.13
C GLN A 50 7.75 2.44 -0.68
N PHE A 51 7.80 2.78 -1.96
CA PHE A 51 8.93 2.45 -2.82
C PHE A 51 10.21 3.16 -2.36
N GLN A 52 10.12 4.45 -2.02
CA GLN A 52 11.25 5.19 -1.43
C GLN A 52 11.70 4.56 -0.10
N TYR A 53 10.77 4.18 0.78
CA TYR A 53 11.11 3.54 2.05
C TYR A 53 11.75 2.15 1.85
N TYR A 54 11.33 1.41 0.81
CA TYR A 54 11.87 0.10 0.46
C TYR A 54 13.25 0.18 -0.21
N GLN A 55 13.52 1.21 -1.00
CA GLN A 55 14.84 1.45 -1.60
C GLN A 55 15.87 1.92 -0.56
N VAL A 56 15.43 2.62 0.50
CA VAL A 56 16.30 3.02 1.62
C VAL A 56 16.55 1.86 2.60
N LEU A 57 15.77 0.78 2.54
CA LEU A 57 16.06 -0.46 3.25
C LEU A 57 17.18 -1.22 2.52
N PRO A 58 18.33 -1.49 3.16
CA PRO A 58 19.34 -2.33 2.55
C PRO A 58 18.72 -3.70 2.34
N THR A 59 18.66 -4.11 1.08
CA THR A 59 18.10 -5.39 0.60
C THR A 59 18.79 -6.60 1.23
N SER A 60 19.89 -6.38 1.97
CA SER A 60 20.65 -7.36 2.73
C SER A 60 19.84 -8.05 3.84
N ASN A 61 18.93 -7.35 4.54
CA ASN A 61 18.19 -7.95 5.65
C ASN A 61 17.07 -8.89 5.18
N PHE A 62 16.40 -8.57 4.06
CA PHE A 62 15.43 -9.49 3.45
C PHE A 62 16.13 -10.68 2.81
N MET A 63 17.28 -10.48 2.13
CA MET A 63 18.09 -11.60 1.63
C MET A 63 18.57 -12.53 2.75
N ASN A 64 18.93 -12.02 3.93
CA ASN A 64 19.37 -12.87 5.04
C ASN A 64 18.26 -13.70 5.71
N ILE A 65 17.00 -13.27 5.66
CA ILE A 65 15.86 -14.04 6.20
C ILE A 65 15.42 -15.11 5.19
N PHE A 66 15.41 -14.78 3.90
CA PHE A 66 15.03 -15.72 2.85
C PHE A 66 16.17 -16.67 2.45
N SER A 67 17.43 -16.28 2.60
CA SER A 67 18.61 -17.10 2.26
C SER A 67 18.58 -18.51 2.88
N PRO A 68 18.38 -18.71 4.19
CA PRO A 68 18.39 -20.06 4.77
C PRO A 68 17.17 -20.90 4.35
N HIS A 69 15.98 -20.31 4.20
CA HIS A 69 14.79 -21.07 3.83
C HIS A 69 14.74 -21.42 2.34
N VAL A 70 15.18 -20.51 1.46
CA VAL A 70 15.29 -20.75 0.02
C VAL A 70 16.41 -21.74 -0.26
N LYS A 71 17.55 -21.67 0.44
CA LYS A 71 18.64 -22.65 0.32
C LYS A 71 18.18 -24.07 0.70
N ARG A 72 17.45 -24.20 1.82
CA ARG A 72 16.92 -25.49 2.28
C ARG A 72 15.86 -26.08 1.35
N TRP A 73 15.09 -25.23 0.67
CA TRP A 73 14.12 -25.65 -0.34
C TRP A 73 14.82 -26.12 -1.62
N MET A 74 15.87 -25.43 -2.05
CA MET A 74 16.65 -25.79 -3.24
C MET A 74 17.43 -27.11 -3.06
N ASP A 75 17.97 -27.36 -1.85
CA ASP A 75 18.64 -28.61 -1.49
C ASP A 75 17.70 -29.83 -1.48
N GLN A 76 16.37 -29.65 -1.57
CA GLN A 76 15.42 -30.76 -1.73
C GLN A 76 15.20 -31.19 -3.18
N PHE A 77 15.67 -30.40 -4.14
CA PHE A 77 15.49 -30.66 -5.58
C PHE A 77 16.77 -31.12 -6.30
N VAL A 78 17.91 -31.22 -5.59
CA VAL A 78 19.18 -31.80 -6.07
C VAL A 78 19.47 -33.07 -5.28
#